data_AF-A0A5J4R845-F1
#
_entry.id   AF-A0A5J4R845-F1
#
_cell.length_a   1.000
_cell.length_b   1.000
_cell.length_c   1.000
_cell.angle_alpha   90.00
_cell.angle_beta   90.00
_cell.angle_gamma   90.00
#
_symmetry.space_group_name_H-M   'P 1'
#
loop_
_entity.id
_entity.type
_entity.pdbx_description
1 polymer ?
#
loop_
_entity_poly.entity_id
_entity_poly.type
_entity_poly.pdbx_seq_one_letter_code
_entity_poly.pdbx_strand_id
1 'polypeptide(L)'
;MINNYPLRYKLSIYLANNPRSFFILKLKMKREIDIYTSNIMRKKRLEKKWTQRQLSDYMGVSGIFINNIESIKKPDKLNLYHINLLAEIFDCSPREFLPEKPILEK
;
A
#
# COMPACT_ATOMS: atom_id res chain seq x y z
N MET A 1 -23.05 19.47 18.70
CA MET A 1 -23.20 20.32 17.49
C MET A 1 -22.60 19.74 16.19
N ILE A 2 -21.93 18.57 16.19
CA ILE A 2 -21.32 17.98 14.97
C ILE A 2 -22.35 17.23 14.09
N ASN A 3 -23.50 16.82 14.66
CA ASN A 3 -24.44 15.92 14.00
C ASN A 3 -25.21 16.51 12.81
N ASN A 4 -25.26 17.83 12.65
CA ASN A 4 -26.00 18.52 11.58
C ASN A 4 -25.16 18.80 10.32
N TYR A 5 -23.86 18.49 10.31
CA TYR A 5 -23.04 18.66 9.13
C TYR A 5 -23.12 17.45 8.18
N PRO A 6 -23.02 17.64 6.85
CA PRO A 6 -22.91 16.51 5.91
C PRO A 6 -21.72 15.61 6.25
N LEU A 7 -21.82 14.29 6.03
CA LEU A 7 -20.83 13.29 6.46
C LEU A 7 -19.37 13.66 6.12
N ARG A 8 -19.14 14.25 4.93
CA ARG A 8 -17.80 14.67 4.48
C ARG A 8 -17.14 15.72 5.39
N TYR A 9 -17.92 16.57 6.06
CA TYR A 9 -17.42 17.58 6.99
C TYR A 9 -17.34 17.04 8.43
N LYS A 10 -18.13 16.02 8.80
CA LYS A 10 -18.04 15.39 10.13
C LYS A 10 -16.66 14.79 10.37
N LEU A 11 -16.08 14.14 9.36
CA LEU A 11 -14.76 13.53 9.46
C LEU A 11 -13.64 14.58 9.59
N SER A 12 -13.70 15.67 8.80
CA SER A 12 -12.69 16.74 8.91
C SER A 12 -12.77 17.46 10.26
N ILE A 13 -13.98 17.72 10.77
CA ILE A 13 -14.20 18.33 12.09
C ILE A 13 -13.74 17.42 13.23
N TYR A 14 -13.97 16.09 13.13
CA TYR A 14 -13.50 15.12 14.12
C TYR A 14 -11.97 15.02 14.15
N LEU A 15 -11.33 14.99 12.98
CA LEU A 15 -9.87 14.95 12.86
C LEU A 15 -9.22 16.24 13.39
N ALA A 16 -9.80 17.41 13.12
CA ALA A 16 -9.30 18.70 13.58
C ALA A 16 -9.37 18.86 15.11
N ASN A 17 -10.40 18.28 15.75
CA ASN A 17 -10.63 18.41 17.20
C ASN A 17 -10.06 17.24 18.02
N ASN A 18 -9.48 16.21 17.38
CA ASN A 18 -8.94 15.04 18.06
C ASN A 18 -7.54 14.69 17.54
N PRO A 19 -6.47 15.19 18.19
CA PRO A 19 -5.10 15.00 17.72
C PRO A 19 -4.67 13.52 17.70
N ARG A 20 -5.27 12.67 18.55
CA ARG A 20 -5.05 11.21 18.51
C ARG A 20 -5.61 10.60 17.22
N SER A 21 -6.79 11.03 16.79
CA SER A 21 -7.42 10.55 15.55
C SER A 21 -6.60 10.94 14.31
N PHE A 22 -6.12 12.18 14.26
CA PHE A 22 -5.22 12.65 13.21
C PHE A 22 -3.90 11.88 13.18
N PHE A 23 -3.28 11.65 14.34
CA PHE A 23 -2.06 10.86 14.47
C PHE A 23 -2.25 9.41 13.99
N ILE A 24 -3.36 8.76 14.34
CA ILE A 24 -3.72 7.42 13.88
C ILE A 24 -3.92 7.38 12.36
N LEU A 25 -4.54 8.41 11.78
CA LEU A 25 -4.72 8.51 10.33
C LEU A 25 -3.38 8.65 9.60
N LYS A 26 -2.46 9.46 10.14
CA LYS A 26 -1.11 9.66 9.61
C LYS A 26 -0.30 8.35 9.63
N LEU A 27 -0.41 7.54 10.69
CA LEU A 27 0.22 6.22 10.79
C LEU A 27 -0.34 5.18 9.80
N LYS A 28 -1.57 5.38 9.32
CA LYS A 28 -2.20 4.51 8.33
C LYS A 28 -1.82 4.87 6.88
N MET A 29 -1.19 6.01 6.62
CA MET A 29 -0.79 6.35 5.26
C MET A 29 0.43 5.55 4.82
N LYS A 30 0.44 5.13 3.55
CA LYS A 30 1.65 4.59 2.92
C LYS A 30 2.76 5.62 2.94
N ARG A 31 3.95 5.14 3.26
CA ARG A 31 5.20 5.90 3.17
C ARG A 31 5.72 5.83 1.74
N GLU A 32 6.65 6.68 1.36
CA GLU A 32 7.19 6.70 0.00
C GLU A 32 7.82 5.36 -0.40
N ILE A 33 8.49 4.68 0.54
CA ILE A 33 9.05 3.34 0.31
C ILE A 33 7.98 2.26 0.09
N ASP A 34 6.82 2.35 0.75
CA ASP A 34 5.71 1.42 0.53
C ASP A 34 5.18 1.58 -0.90
N ILE A 35 5.05 2.83 -1.36
CA ILE A 35 4.60 3.16 -2.72
C ILE A 35 5.62 2.67 -3.74
N TYR A 36 6.92 2.96 -3.54
CA TYR A 36 8.01 2.49 -4.39
C TYR A 36 7.95 0.97 -4.61
N THR A 37 7.92 0.21 -3.51
CA THR A 37 7.88 -1.26 -3.53
C THR A 37 6.64 -1.75 -4.28
N SER A 38 5.46 -1.16 -4.00
CA SER A 38 4.20 -1.54 -4.66
C SER A 38 4.19 -1.24 -6.17
N ASN A 39 4.86 -0.16 -6.59
CA ASN A 39 4.98 0.20 -8.01
C ASN A 39 5.86 -0.79 -8.77
N ILE A 40 6.94 -1.29 -8.16
CA ILE A 40 7.79 -2.32 -8.79
C ILE A 40 7.00 -3.63 -8.95
N MET A 41 6.28 -4.06 -7.92
CA MET A 41 5.38 -5.20 -7.99
C MET A 41 4.37 -5.03 -9.14
N ARG A 42 3.70 -3.87 -9.21
CA ARG A 42 2.73 -3.56 -10.27
C ARG A 42 3.37 -3.58 -11.65
N LYS A 43 4.57 -3.00 -11.80
CA LYS A 43 5.32 -2.99 -13.06
C LYS A 43 5.62 -4.41 -13.55
N LYS A 44 6.23 -5.26 -12.71
CA LYS A 44 6.51 -6.66 -13.03
C LYS A 44 5.25 -7.45 -13.37
N ARG A 45 4.15 -7.23 -12.63
CA ARG A 45 2.84 -7.85 -12.92
C ARG A 45 2.34 -7.48 -14.33
N LEU A 46 2.43 -6.20 -14.69
CA LEU A 46 2.00 -5.71 -16.01
C LEU A 46 2.91 -6.20 -17.15
N GLU A 47 4.22 -6.31 -16.93
CA GLU A 47 5.18 -6.87 -17.89
C GLU A 47 4.86 -8.34 -18.23
N LYS A 48 4.44 -9.12 -17.22
CA LYS A 48 3.94 -10.50 -17.41
C LYS A 48 2.49 -10.57 -17.91
N LYS A 49 1.82 -9.43 -18.12
CA LYS A 49 0.40 -9.31 -18.49
C LYS A 49 -0.56 -10.01 -17.52
N TRP A 50 -0.22 -10.05 -16.24
CA TRP A 50 -1.06 -10.68 -15.21
C TRP A 50 -2.11 -9.71 -14.67
N THR A 51 -3.30 -10.23 -14.43
CA THR A 51 -4.34 -9.53 -13.65
C THR A 51 -3.96 -9.50 -12.17
N GLN A 52 -4.59 -8.61 -11.39
CA GLN A 52 -4.42 -8.59 -9.92
C GLN A 52 -4.87 -9.92 -9.28
N ARG A 53 -5.90 -10.57 -9.85
CA ARG A 53 -6.38 -11.88 -9.42
C ARG A 53 -5.34 -12.98 -9.64
N GLN A 54 -4.72 -13.03 -10.81
CA GLN A 54 -3.66 -14.00 -11.09
C GLN A 54 -2.48 -13.84 -10.12
N LEU A 55 -2.03 -12.60 -9.87
CA LEU A 55 -0.97 -12.37 -8.89
C LEU A 55 -1.40 -12.79 -7.48
N SER A 56 -2.66 -12.54 -7.09
CA SER A 56 -3.15 -12.97 -5.78
C SER A 56 -3.18 -14.48 -5.64
N ASP A 57 -3.55 -15.19 -6.71
CA ASP A 57 -3.58 -16.65 -6.74
C ASP A 57 -2.15 -17.23 -6.62
N TYR A 58 -1.15 -16.66 -7.32
CA TYR A 58 0.26 -17.07 -7.17
C TYR A 58 0.83 -16.80 -5.78
N MET A 59 0.45 -15.67 -5.17
CA MET A 59 0.91 -15.32 -3.82
C MET A 59 0.14 -16.06 -2.71
N GLY A 60 -0.95 -16.77 -3.03
CA GLY A 60 -1.82 -17.37 -2.02
C GLY A 60 -2.53 -16.35 -1.11
N VAL A 61 -2.84 -15.17 -1.63
CA VAL A 61 -3.49 -14.06 -0.89
C VAL A 61 -4.81 -13.66 -1.53
N SER A 62 -5.60 -12.80 -0.87
CA SER A 62 -6.84 -12.31 -1.45
C SER A 62 -6.59 -11.29 -2.57
N GLY A 63 -7.44 -11.28 -3.61
CA GLY A 63 -7.38 -10.25 -4.65
C GLY A 63 -7.60 -8.82 -4.11
N ILE A 64 -8.38 -8.68 -3.03
CA ILE A 64 -8.58 -7.41 -2.32
C ILE A 64 -7.25 -6.90 -1.76
N PHE A 65 -6.42 -7.80 -1.22
CA PHE A 65 -5.12 -7.45 -0.69
C PHE A 65 -4.20 -6.87 -1.77
N ILE A 66 -4.11 -7.51 -2.95
CA ILE A 66 -3.33 -6.98 -4.09
C ILE A 66 -3.87 -5.63 -4.54
N ASN A 67 -5.20 -5.48 -4.65
CA ASN A 67 -5.82 -4.20 -5.01
C ASN A 67 -5.48 -3.09 -3.99
N ASN A 68 -5.48 -3.40 -2.69
CA ASN A 68 -5.09 -2.44 -1.66
C ASN A 68 -3.60 -2.12 -1.71
N ILE A 69 -2.71 -3.09 -1.96
CA ILE A 69 -1.27 -2.85 -2.13
C ILE A 69 -1.00 -1.91 -3.31
N GLU A 70 -1.69 -2.07 -4.43
CA GLU A 70 -1.48 -1.20 -5.59
C GLU A 70 -2.17 0.16 -5.47
N SER A 71 -3.08 0.32 -4.50
CA SER A 71 -3.76 1.59 -4.25
C SER A 71 -2.94 2.48 -3.31
N ILE A 72 -2.63 3.70 -3.75
CA ILE A 72 -1.99 4.73 -2.91
C ILE A 72 -2.89 5.14 -1.74
N LYS A 73 -4.22 5.02 -1.90
CA LYS A 73 -5.21 5.43 -0.89
C LYS A 73 -5.39 4.43 0.24
N LYS A 74 -4.76 3.25 0.15
CA LYS A 74 -4.94 2.16 1.10
C LYS A 74 -3.68 1.94 1.93
N PRO A 75 -3.82 1.61 3.22
CA PRO A 75 -2.71 1.44 4.16
C PRO A 75 -1.88 0.17 3.90
N ASP A 76 -2.46 -0.83 3.22
CA ASP A 76 -1.88 -2.16 3.06
C ASP A 76 -0.56 -2.13 2.30
N LYS A 77 0.47 -2.73 2.87
CA LYS A 77 1.84 -2.70 2.36
C LYS A 77 2.45 -4.09 2.30
N LEU A 78 3.48 -4.22 1.47
CA LEU A 78 4.31 -5.41 1.41
C LEU A 78 5.22 -5.47 2.64
N ASN A 79 5.42 -6.67 3.18
CA ASN A 79 6.42 -6.94 4.21
C ASN A 79 7.56 -7.75 3.58
N LEU A 80 8.60 -8.08 4.37
CA LEU A 80 9.75 -8.83 3.86
C LEU A 80 9.36 -10.23 3.35
N TYR A 81 8.37 -10.87 3.98
CA TYR A 81 7.85 -12.16 3.51
C TYR A 81 7.23 -12.03 2.11
N HIS A 82 6.40 -11.02 1.89
CA HIS A 82 5.80 -10.76 0.57
C HIS A 82 6.86 -10.44 -0.48
N ILE A 83 7.90 -9.65 -0.13
CA ILE A 83 9.00 -9.35 -1.05
C ILE A 83 9.75 -10.62 -1.45
N ASN A 84 10.04 -11.50 -0.49
CA ASN A 84 10.70 -12.77 -0.78
C ASN A 84 9.85 -13.68 -1.68
N LEU A 85 8.54 -13.78 -1.38
CA LEU A 85 7.61 -14.55 -2.20
C LEU A 85 7.47 -13.98 -3.62
N LEU A 86 7.43 -12.66 -3.77
CA LEU A 86 7.42 -12.01 -5.07
C LEU A 86 8.71 -12.28 -5.85
N ALA A 87 9.86 -12.29 -5.17
CA ALA A 87 11.15 -12.64 -5.77
C ALA A 87 11.15 -14.06 -6.35
N GLU A 88 10.56 -15.02 -5.63
CA GLU A 88 10.35 -16.39 -6.12
C GLU A 88 9.41 -16.43 -7.33
N ILE A 89 8.22 -15.80 -7.23
CA ILE A 89 7.21 -15.79 -8.31
C ILE A 89 7.72 -15.15 -9.59
N PHE A 90 8.53 -14.09 -9.48
CA PHE A 90 9.07 -13.36 -10.62
C PHE A 90 10.45 -13.85 -11.09
N ASP A 91 11.02 -14.85 -10.42
CA ASP A 91 12.37 -15.37 -10.67
C ASP A 91 13.42 -14.24 -10.71
N CYS A 92 13.44 -13.43 -9.65
CA CYS A 92 14.28 -12.24 -9.58
C CYS A 92 14.85 -12.02 -8.17
N SER A 93 15.80 -11.10 -8.02
CA SER A 93 16.35 -10.82 -6.69
C SER A 93 15.33 -10.05 -5.82
N PRO A 94 15.17 -10.35 -4.52
CA PRO A 94 14.32 -9.55 -3.63
C PRO A 94 14.80 -8.11 -3.52
N ARG A 95 16.09 -7.85 -3.80
CA ARG A 95 16.67 -6.51 -3.85
C ARG A 95 16.02 -5.64 -4.93
N GLU A 96 15.47 -6.21 -5.99
CA GLU A 96 14.82 -5.45 -7.05
C GLU A 96 13.55 -4.73 -6.57
N PHE A 97 12.95 -5.14 -5.45
CA PHE A 97 11.81 -4.45 -4.86
C PHE A 97 12.20 -3.33 -3.90
N LEU A 98 13.50 -3.18 -3.60
CA LEU A 98 14.04 -2.24 -2.62
C LEU A 98 14.89 -1.17 -3.31
N PRO A 99 14.87 0.08 -2.82
CA PRO A 99 15.71 1.12 -3.38
C PRO A 99 17.18 0.90 -3.00
N GLU A 100 18.11 1.27 -3.89
CA GLU A 100 19.55 1.19 -3.61
C GLU A 100 20.00 2.13 -2.47
N LYS A 101 19.28 3.24 -2.31
CA LYS A 101 19.53 4.25 -1.27
C LYS A 101 18.25 4.51 -0.47
N PRO A 102 18.35 4.96 0.79
CA PRO A 102 17.18 5.33 1.57
C PRO A 102 16.34 6.39 0.87
N ILE A 103 15.01 6.24 0.93
CA ILE A 103 14.08 7.26 0.46
C ILE A 103 13.84 8.23 1.63
N LEU A 104 14.18 9.50 1.42
CA LEU A 104 13.99 10.57 2.41
C LEU A 104 12.58 11.15 2.26
N GLU A 105 11.72 10.90 3.24
CA GLU A 105 10.34 11.38 3.22
C GLU A 105 10.26 12.90 3.38
N LYS A 106 9.33 13.51 2.64
CA LYS A 106 9.04 14.94 2.68
C LYS A 106 7.89 15.29 3.61
#